data_AF-A0A423XIK8-F1
#
_entry.id   AF-A0A423XIK8-F1
#
_cell.length_a   1.000
_cell.length_b   1.000
_cell.length_c   1.000
_cell.angle_alpha   90.00
_cell.angle_beta   90.00
_cell.angle_gamma   90.00
#
_symmetry.space_group_name_H-M   'P 1'
#
loop_
_entity.id
_entity.type
_entity.pdbx_description
1 polymer ?
#
loop_
_entity_poly.entity_id
_entity_poly.type
_entity_poly.pdbx_seq_one_letter_code
_entity_poly.pdbx_strand_id
1 'polypeptide(L)'
;MSAQANQGGQGVARPEVQPYKPSLFYEPQAIVTVKVEGQTFKVHKKILVTNSEYFEKALNGPFLEAQTQTIDLEDDVKKDDFGLYVDTLYRWYFAKNFHPGDAPLNQRFGTLHVALHFWMLSDRFLNIHMRDTTAEWLKGFILSFTVPNWKSWYDTTPPFVPSATLNLWVLRFQLGFNDCQTYTLPFTEMIVQAAANMPPELFSSVHDMLEPEFRSAVTKKFIRRFVDPKLERPPERAQMP
;
A
#
# COMPACT_ATOMS: atom_id res chain seq x y z
N MET A 1 -31.62 33.23 -50.99
CA MET A 1 -32.08 32.29 -49.93
C MET A 1 -32.12 30.93 -50.61
N SER A 2 -31.31 29.93 -50.31
CA SER A 2 -30.83 29.51 -48.99
C SER A 2 -29.51 28.73 -49.12
N ALA A 3 -28.67 28.89 -48.10
CA ALA A 3 -27.45 28.14 -47.86
C ALA A 3 -27.75 26.76 -47.24
N GLN A 4 -26.91 25.77 -47.51
CA GLN A 4 -26.67 24.57 -46.69
C GLN A 4 -25.32 23.99 -47.17
N ALA A 5 -24.19 24.35 -46.55
CA ALA A 5 -23.65 23.83 -45.28
C ALA A 5 -23.16 22.37 -45.36
N ASN A 6 -21.91 22.26 -45.81
CA ASN A 6 -20.82 21.39 -45.35
C ASN A 6 -21.17 20.35 -44.25
N GLN A 7 -20.97 19.07 -44.54
CA GLN A 7 -20.72 18.04 -43.52
C GLN A 7 -19.37 17.38 -43.83
N GLY A 8 -18.35 17.83 -43.10
CA GLY A 8 -17.06 17.17 -43.03
C GLY A 8 -17.21 15.82 -42.33
N GLY A 9 -16.89 14.74 -43.05
CA GLY A 9 -16.74 13.41 -42.47
C GLY A 9 -15.59 13.42 -41.48
N GLN A 10 -15.92 13.39 -40.19
CA GLN A 10 -14.96 13.16 -39.12
C GLN A 10 -14.40 11.74 -39.27
N GLY A 11 -13.12 11.65 -39.65
CA GLY A 11 -12.35 10.42 -39.55
C GLY A 11 -12.29 10.00 -38.09
N VAL A 12 -13.03 8.95 -37.73
CA VAL A 12 -12.94 8.32 -36.42
C VAL A 12 -11.53 7.76 -36.30
N ALA A 13 -10.72 8.36 -35.43
CA ALA A 13 -9.38 7.86 -35.13
C ALA A 13 -9.50 6.40 -34.67
N ARG A 14 -8.83 5.50 -35.41
CA ARG A 14 -8.69 4.10 -35.02
C ARG A 14 -8.00 4.06 -33.65
N PRO A 15 -8.52 3.32 -32.65
CA PRO A 15 -7.80 3.16 -31.40
C PRO A 15 -6.43 2.55 -31.73
N GLU A 16 -5.36 3.19 -31.24
CA GLU A 16 -4.01 2.68 -31.35
C GLU A 16 -4.00 1.25 -30.78
N VAL A 17 -3.72 0.28 -31.65
CA VAL A 17 -3.60 -1.12 -31.27
C VAL A 17 -2.36 -1.21 -30.38
N GLN A 18 -2.57 -1.29 -29.05
CA GLN A 18 -1.46 -1.53 -28.14
C GLN A 18 -0.73 -2.79 -28.59
N PRO A 19 0.60 -2.73 -28.82
CA PRO A 19 1.35 -3.87 -29.31
C PRO A 19 1.18 -5.04 -28.34
N TYR A 20 0.85 -6.21 -28.90
CA TYR A 20 0.75 -7.45 -28.15
C TYR A 20 2.05 -7.69 -27.38
N LYS A 21 2.01 -7.62 -26.04
CA LYS A 21 3.14 -8.03 -25.20
C LYS A 21 3.14 -9.57 -25.15
N PRO A 22 4.08 -10.26 -25.81
CA PRO A 22 4.17 -11.71 -25.68
C PRO A 22 4.39 -12.07 -24.20
N SER A 23 3.76 -13.17 -23.77
CA SER A 23 3.92 -13.66 -22.39
C SER A 23 5.40 -13.93 -22.09
N LEU A 24 5.77 -13.81 -20.81
CA LEU A 24 7.13 -13.98 -20.30
C LEU A 24 7.79 -15.28 -20.80
N PHE A 25 7.01 -16.31 -21.09
CA PHE A 25 7.50 -17.66 -21.37
C PHE A 25 7.63 -18.02 -22.85
N TYR A 26 7.34 -17.09 -23.77
CA TYR A 26 7.48 -17.38 -25.21
C TYR A 26 8.95 -17.43 -25.67
N GLU A 27 9.86 -16.84 -24.89
CA GLU A 27 11.29 -16.83 -25.18
C GLU A 27 12.09 -17.11 -23.89
N PRO A 28 13.31 -17.67 -23.98
CA PRO A 28 14.21 -17.78 -22.84
C PRO A 28 14.39 -16.43 -22.15
N GLN A 29 14.18 -16.40 -20.83
CA GLN A 29 14.30 -15.18 -20.05
C GLN A 29 15.60 -15.20 -19.23
N ALA A 30 16.29 -14.06 -19.22
CA ALA A 30 17.44 -13.87 -18.34
C ALA A 30 16.98 -13.89 -16.88
N ILE A 31 17.72 -14.63 -16.05
CA ILE A 31 17.53 -14.69 -14.59
C ILE A 31 18.69 -13.97 -13.94
N VAL A 32 18.38 -13.06 -13.01
CA VAL A 32 19.37 -12.34 -12.21
C VAL A 32 19.36 -12.85 -10.77
N THR A 33 20.43 -12.56 -10.06
CA THR A 33 20.60 -12.90 -8.65
C THR A 33 20.39 -11.66 -7.79
N VAL A 34 19.52 -11.72 -6.80
CA VAL A 34 19.43 -10.67 -5.77
C VAL A 34 19.73 -11.29 -4.42
N LYS A 35 20.68 -10.75 -3.69
CA LYS A 35 21.05 -11.18 -2.34
C LYS A 35 20.45 -10.22 -1.32
N VAL A 36 19.86 -10.76 -0.26
CA VAL A 36 19.20 -10.01 0.82
C VAL A 36 19.38 -10.77 2.12
N GLU A 37 20.01 -10.18 3.14
CA GLU A 37 20.27 -10.83 4.45
C GLU A 37 20.83 -12.27 4.32
N GLY A 38 21.80 -12.46 3.40
CA GLY A 38 22.39 -13.77 3.10
C GLY A 38 21.51 -14.74 2.32
N GLN A 39 20.23 -14.43 2.10
CA GLN A 39 19.33 -15.20 1.24
C GLN A 39 19.54 -14.81 -0.23
N THR A 40 19.53 -15.81 -1.11
CA THR A 40 19.60 -15.58 -2.56
C THR A 40 18.21 -15.75 -3.20
N PHE A 41 17.83 -14.78 -4.01
CA PHE A 41 16.64 -14.78 -4.87
C PHE A 41 17.06 -14.85 -6.33
N LYS A 42 16.44 -15.75 -7.09
CA LYS A 42 16.62 -15.87 -8.55
C LYS A 42 15.35 -15.36 -9.21
N VAL A 43 15.46 -14.25 -9.93
CA VAL A 43 14.29 -13.52 -10.46
C VAL A 43 14.47 -13.25 -11.95
N HIS A 44 13.39 -13.35 -12.73
CA HIS A 44 13.43 -12.96 -14.13
C HIS A 44 13.74 -11.47 -14.25
N LYS A 45 14.81 -11.15 -14.97
CA LYS A 45 15.29 -9.77 -15.19
C LYS A 45 14.17 -8.87 -15.65
N LYS A 46 13.41 -9.32 -16.65
CA LYS A 46 12.29 -8.60 -17.25
C LYS A 46 11.26 -8.15 -16.21
N ILE A 47 10.96 -8.98 -15.22
CA ILE A 47 9.99 -8.64 -14.17
C ILE A 47 10.51 -7.51 -13.28
N LEU A 48 11.78 -7.56 -12.88
CA LEU A 48 12.37 -6.52 -12.03
C LEU A 48 12.41 -5.18 -12.76
N VAL A 49 12.85 -5.17 -14.01
CA VAL A 49 13.11 -3.91 -14.73
C VAL A 49 11.87 -3.24 -15.32
N THR A 50 10.79 -4.00 -15.60
CA THR A 50 9.61 -3.49 -16.35
C THR A 50 9.03 -2.20 -15.77
N ASN A 51 8.96 -2.08 -14.44
CA ASN A 51 8.37 -0.93 -13.75
C ASN A 51 9.31 -0.28 -12.72
N SER A 52 10.60 -0.61 -12.72
CA SER A 52 11.56 -0.11 -11.73
C SER A 52 12.76 0.51 -12.42
N GLU A 53 12.88 1.84 -12.31
CA GLU A 53 14.02 2.56 -12.86
C GLU A 53 15.34 2.17 -12.14
N TYR A 54 15.27 1.84 -10.85
CA TYR A 54 16.40 1.32 -10.09
C TYR A 54 16.95 0.04 -10.71
N PHE A 55 16.11 -0.98 -10.91
CA PHE A 55 16.56 -2.25 -11.47
C PHE A 55 16.94 -2.13 -12.94
N GLU A 56 16.25 -1.29 -13.72
CA GLU A 56 16.62 -0.99 -15.11
C GLU A 56 18.05 -0.44 -15.17
N LYS A 57 18.36 0.60 -14.37
CA LYS A 57 19.71 1.17 -14.31
C LYS A 57 20.74 0.20 -13.76
N ALA A 58 20.42 -0.55 -12.70
CA ALA A 58 21.36 -1.49 -12.10
C ALA A 58 21.72 -2.65 -13.05
N LEU A 59 20.73 -3.22 -13.76
CA LEU A 59 20.92 -4.45 -14.52
C LEU A 59 21.18 -4.24 -16.02
N ASN A 60 20.89 -3.06 -16.57
CA ASN A 60 21.14 -2.68 -17.96
C ASN A 60 22.09 -1.48 -18.13
N GLY A 61 22.46 -0.81 -17.03
CA GLY A 61 23.37 0.33 -17.05
C GLY A 61 24.86 -0.05 -17.05
N PRO A 62 25.75 0.92 -16.78
CA PRO A 62 27.20 0.71 -16.82
C PRO A 62 27.78 0.10 -15.54
N PHE A 63 26.95 -0.25 -14.56
CA PHE A 63 27.39 -0.69 -13.22
C PHE A 63 27.86 -2.16 -13.20
N LEU A 64 28.51 -2.56 -12.10
CA LEU A 64 29.02 -3.93 -11.93
C LEU A 64 27.89 -4.97 -11.94
N GLU A 65 26.72 -4.59 -11.43
CA GLU A 65 25.50 -5.39 -11.37
C GLU A 65 25.02 -5.77 -12.77
N ALA A 66 25.21 -4.89 -13.77
CA ALA A 66 24.87 -5.18 -15.16
C ALA A 66 25.84 -6.18 -15.79
N GLN A 67 27.10 -6.24 -15.34
CA GLN A 67 28.06 -7.23 -15.84
C GLN A 67 27.87 -8.58 -15.14
N THR A 68 27.67 -8.55 -13.83
CA THR A 68 27.58 -9.75 -12.98
C THR A 68 26.17 -10.34 -12.91
N GLN A 69 25.16 -9.61 -13.37
CA GLN A 69 23.73 -9.93 -13.22
C GLN A 69 23.37 -10.32 -11.76
N THR A 70 24.03 -9.65 -10.82
CA THR A 70 23.90 -9.88 -9.38
C THR A 70 23.78 -8.54 -8.66
N ILE A 71 22.74 -8.39 -7.85
CA ILE A 71 22.54 -7.23 -6.96
C ILE A 71 22.68 -7.73 -5.53
N ASP A 72 23.44 -6.99 -4.73
CA ASP A 72 23.46 -7.16 -3.28
C ASP A 72 22.65 -6.02 -2.67
N LEU A 73 21.52 -6.34 -2.05
CA LEU A 73 20.75 -5.38 -1.29
C LEU A 73 21.32 -5.39 0.12
N GLU A 74 21.83 -4.22 0.54
CA GLU A 74 22.43 -3.98 1.85
C GLU A 74 21.53 -4.48 3.01
N ASP A 75 22.08 -4.47 4.23
CA ASP A 75 21.41 -4.97 5.45
C ASP A 75 20.14 -4.19 5.86
N ASP A 76 19.71 -3.22 5.06
CA ASP A 76 18.54 -2.38 5.27
C ASP A 76 17.27 -2.86 4.55
N VAL A 77 17.35 -3.94 3.75
CA VAL A 77 16.17 -4.66 3.22
C VAL A 77 16.00 -6.00 3.93
N LYS A 78 14.81 -6.26 4.46
CA LYS A 78 14.48 -7.57 5.03
C LYS A 78 14.17 -8.58 3.94
N LYS A 79 14.66 -9.81 4.10
CA LYS A 79 14.43 -10.89 3.12
C LYS A 79 12.94 -11.18 2.90
N ASP A 80 12.12 -11.05 3.95
CA ASP A 80 10.69 -11.32 3.88
C ASP A 80 9.96 -10.21 3.11
N ASP A 81 10.35 -8.96 3.31
CA ASP A 81 9.82 -7.80 2.57
C ASP A 81 10.19 -7.88 1.09
N PHE A 82 11.44 -8.24 0.78
CA PHE A 82 11.87 -8.43 -0.60
C PHE A 82 11.18 -9.63 -1.27
N GLY A 83 10.99 -10.73 -0.55
CA GLY A 83 10.24 -11.88 -1.02
C GLY A 83 8.80 -11.54 -1.38
N LEU A 84 8.13 -10.73 -0.55
CA LEU A 84 6.79 -10.21 -0.83
C LEU A 84 6.80 -9.26 -2.04
N TYR A 85 7.78 -8.37 -2.14
CA TYR A 85 7.95 -7.47 -3.29
C TYR A 85 8.03 -8.25 -4.60
N VAL A 86 8.87 -9.28 -4.65
CA VAL A 86 9.03 -10.15 -5.82
C VAL A 86 7.75 -10.94 -6.13
N ASP A 87 7.13 -11.60 -5.14
CA ASP A 87 5.85 -12.33 -5.34
C ASP A 87 4.78 -11.39 -5.95
N THR A 88 4.73 -10.15 -5.47
CA THR A 88 3.78 -9.15 -5.95
C THR A 88 4.09 -8.71 -7.39
N LEU A 89 5.37 -8.50 -7.73
CA LEU A 89 5.79 -8.20 -9.10
C LEU A 89 5.35 -9.28 -10.10
N TYR A 90 5.53 -10.56 -9.74
CA TYR A 90 5.08 -11.67 -10.60
C TYR A 90 3.57 -11.62 -10.82
N ARG A 91 2.80 -11.43 -9.76
CA ARG A 91 1.33 -11.34 -9.87
C ARG A 91 0.92 -10.16 -10.75
N TRP A 92 1.51 -8.99 -10.54
CA TRP A 92 1.21 -7.80 -11.32
C TRP A 92 1.54 -7.97 -12.80
N TYR A 93 2.65 -8.65 -13.11
CA TYR A 93 3.04 -8.89 -14.49
C TYR A 93 2.00 -9.74 -15.25
N PHE A 94 1.37 -10.71 -14.58
CA PHE A 94 0.40 -11.62 -15.21
C PHE A 94 -1.06 -11.16 -15.09
N ALA A 95 -1.38 -10.26 -14.16
CA ALA A 95 -2.73 -9.77 -13.94
C ALA A 95 -2.87 -8.29 -14.33
N LYS A 96 -3.60 -8.04 -15.43
CA LYS A 96 -3.79 -6.69 -16.00
C LYS A 96 -4.39 -5.66 -15.05
N ASN A 97 -5.20 -6.08 -14.08
CA ASN A 97 -5.92 -5.20 -13.14
C ASN A 97 -5.64 -5.58 -11.68
N PHE A 98 -4.46 -6.11 -11.40
CA PHE A 98 -4.13 -6.52 -10.05
C PHE A 98 -4.10 -5.33 -9.09
N HIS A 99 -4.81 -5.48 -7.97
CA HIS A 99 -4.83 -4.54 -6.88
C HIS A 99 -4.22 -5.18 -5.63
N PRO A 100 -3.44 -4.46 -4.81
CA PRO A 100 -2.92 -4.97 -3.55
C PRO A 100 -3.99 -5.56 -2.61
N GLY A 101 -5.23 -5.11 -2.77
CA GLY A 101 -6.40 -5.61 -2.03
C GLY A 101 -6.97 -6.95 -2.52
N ASP A 102 -6.48 -7.51 -3.62
CA ASP A 102 -6.95 -8.77 -4.17
C ASP A 102 -6.63 -9.95 -3.23
N ALA A 103 -7.53 -10.93 -3.17
CA ALA A 103 -7.76 -11.75 -1.98
C ALA A 103 -6.69 -12.78 -1.49
N PRO A 104 -5.53 -13.05 -2.12
CA PRO A 104 -4.42 -13.71 -1.41
C PRO A 104 -3.40 -12.71 -0.84
N LEU A 105 -3.33 -11.50 -1.40
CA LEU A 105 -2.45 -10.46 -0.89
C LEU A 105 -3.02 -9.78 0.34
N ASN A 106 -4.34 -9.55 0.43
CA ASN A 106 -4.94 -8.98 1.63
C ASN A 106 -4.65 -9.83 2.90
N GLN A 107 -4.42 -11.13 2.76
CA GLN A 107 -3.97 -11.97 3.87
C GLN A 107 -2.50 -11.69 4.25
N ARG A 108 -1.65 -11.33 3.28
CA ARG A 108 -0.22 -10.98 3.48
C ARG A 108 -0.03 -9.51 3.88
N PHE A 109 -0.70 -8.57 3.21
CA PHE A 109 -0.92 -7.17 3.58
C PHE A 109 -1.91 -7.00 4.75
N GLY A 110 -2.33 -8.09 5.39
CA GLY A 110 -3.31 -8.06 6.48
C GLY A 110 -2.85 -7.29 7.71
N THR A 111 -1.59 -6.83 7.73
CA THR A 111 -1.07 -5.87 8.69
C THR A 111 -0.63 -4.59 7.98
N LEU A 112 -0.95 -3.46 8.62
CA LEU A 112 -0.52 -2.14 8.18
C LEU A 112 1.00 -2.06 7.99
N HIS A 113 1.76 -2.67 8.90
CA HIS A 113 3.22 -2.79 8.86
C HIS A 113 3.74 -3.34 7.53
N VAL A 114 3.21 -4.49 7.07
CA VAL A 114 3.64 -5.12 5.82
C VAL A 114 3.36 -4.23 4.61
N ALA A 115 2.22 -3.55 4.61
CA ALA A 115 1.88 -2.64 3.51
C ALA A 115 2.77 -1.37 3.50
N LEU A 116 3.15 -0.85 4.67
CA LEU A 116 4.10 0.27 4.78
C LEU A 116 5.49 -0.13 4.27
N HIS A 117 5.98 -1.30 4.67
CA HIS A 117 7.27 -1.83 4.20
C HIS A 117 7.28 -2.07 2.70
N PHE A 118 6.19 -2.60 2.15
CA PHE A 118 6.05 -2.77 0.71
C PHE A 118 6.01 -1.43 -0.04
N TRP A 119 5.31 -0.43 0.52
CA TRP A 119 5.33 0.93 -0.02
C TRP A 119 6.76 1.49 -0.04
N MET A 120 7.50 1.34 1.07
CA MET A 120 8.90 1.78 1.18
C MET A 120 9.81 1.12 0.14
N LEU A 121 9.72 -0.21 -0.02
CA LEU A 121 10.51 -0.91 -1.03
C LEU A 121 10.13 -0.47 -2.44
N SER A 122 8.85 -0.23 -2.70
CA SER A 122 8.40 0.27 -3.99
C SER A 122 8.96 1.66 -4.28
N ASP A 123 9.01 2.55 -3.28
CA ASP A 123 9.64 3.87 -3.42
C ASP A 123 11.15 3.77 -3.60
N ARG A 124 11.84 2.99 -2.76
CA ARG A 124 13.29 2.72 -2.86
C ARG A 124 13.69 2.22 -4.24
N PHE A 125 12.96 1.26 -4.77
CA PHE A 125 13.24 0.68 -6.08
C PHE A 125 12.67 1.51 -7.22
N LEU A 126 12.22 2.75 -6.97
CA LEU A 126 11.69 3.66 -7.98
C LEU A 126 10.59 3.00 -8.84
N ASN A 127 9.75 2.20 -8.17
CA ASN A 127 8.62 1.55 -8.78
C ASN A 127 7.34 2.36 -8.51
N ILE A 128 7.22 3.45 -9.26
CA ILE A 128 6.20 4.48 -9.08
C ILE A 128 4.78 3.89 -9.10
N HIS A 129 4.50 3.01 -10.05
CA HIS A 129 3.18 2.38 -10.17
C HIS A 129 2.83 1.58 -8.92
N MET A 130 3.75 0.76 -8.41
CA MET A 130 3.52 -0.05 -7.21
C MET A 130 3.40 0.82 -5.97
N ARG A 131 4.27 1.82 -5.84
CA ARG A 131 4.27 2.77 -4.73
C ARG A 131 2.94 3.51 -4.65
N ASP A 132 2.49 4.09 -5.76
CA ASP A 132 1.30 4.94 -5.78
C ASP A 132 0.03 4.10 -5.55
N THR A 133 -0.06 2.92 -6.18
CA THR A 133 -1.18 1.99 -5.94
C THR A 133 -1.25 1.55 -4.47
N THR A 134 -0.10 1.21 -3.86
CA THR A 134 -0.07 0.86 -2.44
C THR A 134 -0.40 2.05 -1.55
N ALA A 135 0.03 3.26 -1.91
CA ALA A 135 -0.30 4.47 -1.16
C ALA A 135 -1.82 4.72 -1.18
N GLU A 136 -2.46 4.57 -2.33
CA GLU A 136 -3.91 4.69 -2.47
C GLU A 136 -4.65 3.65 -1.63
N TRP A 137 -4.20 2.39 -1.69
CA TRP A 137 -4.76 1.32 -0.85
C TRP A 137 -4.56 1.61 0.64
N LEU A 138 -3.35 2.00 1.07
CA LEU A 138 -3.05 2.35 2.46
C LEU A 138 -3.97 3.47 2.95
N LYS A 139 -4.14 4.52 2.15
CA LYS A 139 -5.04 5.63 2.48
C LYS A 139 -6.48 5.15 2.61
N GLY A 140 -6.98 4.39 1.65
CA GLY A 140 -8.35 3.84 1.69
C GLY A 140 -8.57 2.91 2.89
N PHE A 141 -7.60 2.04 3.17
CA PHE A 141 -7.61 1.14 4.31
C PHE A 141 -7.62 1.89 5.64
N ILE A 142 -6.68 2.80 5.87
CA ILE A 142 -6.58 3.58 7.11
C ILE A 142 -7.82 4.46 7.30
N LEU A 143 -8.31 5.11 6.24
CA LEU A 143 -9.51 5.96 6.30
C LEU A 143 -10.80 5.18 6.50
N SER A 144 -10.80 3.86 6.30
CA SER A 144 -11.96 3.01 6.60
C SER A 144 -12.25 2.90 8.10
N PHE A 145 -11.28 3.22 8.97
CA PHE A 145 -11.40 3.22 10.43
C PHE A 145 -12.08 4.51 10.93
N THR A 146 -13.29 4.74 10.44
CA THR A 146 -14.17 5.83 10.87
C THR A 146 -14.85 5.49 12.20
N VAL A 147 -15.37 6.50 12.91
CA VAL A 147 -16.10 6.28 14.18
C VAL A 147 -17.28 5.31 14.01
N PRO A 148 -18.13 5.44 12.96
CA PRO A 148 -19.22 4.48 12.74
C PRO A 148 -18.73 3.06 12.48
N ASN A 149 -17.66 2.88 11.70
CA ASN A 149 -17.14 1.56 11.39
C ASN A 149 -16.52 0.90 12.63
N TRP A 150 -15.73 1.66 13.41
CA TRP A 150 -15.21 1.22 14.69
C TRP A 150 -16.31 0.75 15.63
N LYS A 151 -17.39 1.55 15.75
CA LYS A 151 -18.54 1.19 16.57
C LYS A 151 -19.23 -0.07 16.05
N SER A 152 -19.47 -0.16 14.74
CA SER A 152 -20.05 -1.34 14.13
C SER A 152 -19.22 -2.60 14.39
N TRP A 153 -17.89 -2.52 14.28
CA TRP A 153 -17.01 -3.67 14.57
C TRP A 153 -17.04 -4.02 16.05
N TYR A 154 -17.00 -3.03 16.95
CA TYR A 154 -17.11 -3.24 18.40
C TYR A 154 -18.43 -3.94 18.78
N ASP A 155 -19.56 -3.44 18.28
CA ASP A 155 -20.90 -3.95 18.60
C ASP A 155 -21.16 -5.35 18.00
N THR A 156 -20.57 -5.65 16.85
CA THR A 156 -20.76 -6.95 16.15
C THR A 156 -19.77 -8.02 16.60
N THR A 157 -18.75 -7.68 17.39
CA THR A 157 -17.79 -8.67 17.86
C THR A 157 -18.39 -9.47 19.04
N PRO A 158 -18.38 -10.82 19.00
CA PRO A 158 -19.04 -11.65 20.01
C PRO A 158 -18.50 -11.40 21.44
N PRO A 159 -19.37 -11.39 22.48
CA PRO A 159 -19.05 -10.98 23.85
C PRO A 159 -17.95 -11.79 24.59
N PHE A 160 -17.53 -12.94 24.07
CA PHE A 160 -16.49 -13.79 24.70
C PHE A 160 -15.10 -13.72 24.03
N VAL A 161 -14.96 -12.95 22.94
CA VAL A 161 -13.71 -12.71 22.20
C VAL A 161 -13.35 -11.20 22.01
N PRO A 162 -14.16 -10.19 22.39
CA PRO A 162 -14.27 -8.94 21.62
C PRO A 162 -13.15 -7.91 21.84
N SER A 163 -12.36 -8.04 22.90
CA SER A 163 -11.23 -7.12 23.12
C SER A 163 -10.00 -7.52 22.30
N ALA A 164 -9.67 -8.81 22.18
CA ALA A 164 -8.39 -9.24 21.62
C ALA A 164 -8.20 -8.81 20.16
N THR A 165 -9.19 -9.01 19.28
CA THR A 165 -9.07 -8.66 17.86
C THR A 165 -8.99 -7.15 17.63
N LEU A 166 -9.79 -6.36 18.34
CA LEU A 166 -9.77 -4.90 18.19
C LEU A 166 -8.52 -4.30 18.85
N ASN A 167 -8.06 -4.86 19.97
CA ASN A 167 -6.77 -4.51 20.58
C ASN A 167 -5.62 -4.77 19.59
N LEU A 168 -5.64 -5.90 18.88
CA LEU A 168 -4.64 -6.19 17.85
C LEU A 168 -4.64 -5.14 16.73
N TRP A 169 -5.79 -4.60 16.34
CA TRP A 169 -5.84 -3.50 15.38
C TRP A 169 -5.19 -2.23 15.92
N VAL A 170 -5.45 -1.86 17.18
CA VAL A 170 -4.79 -0.71 17.82
C VAL A 170 -3.27 -0.91 17.92
N LEU A 171 -2.82 -2.10 18.30
CA LEU A 171 -1.40 -2.43 18.35
C LEU A 171 -0.75 -2.42 16.95
N ARG A 172 -1.49 -2.81 15.91
CA ARG A 172 -1.02 -2.68 14.51
C ARG A 172 -0.90 -1.23 14.07
N PHE A 173 -1.78 -0.34 14.55
CA PHE A 173 -1.61 1.11 14.34
C PHE A 173 -0.38 1.65 15.07
N GLN A 174 -0.10 1.20 16.29
CA GLN A 174 1.14 1.56 16.99
C GLN A 174 2.37 1.11 16.21
N LEU A 175 2.38 -0.15 15.74
CA LEU A 175 3.49 -0.65 14.92
C LEU A 175 3.68 0.19 13.66
N GLY A 176 2.60 0.46 12.92
CA GLY A 176 2.67 1.32 11.74
C GLY A 176 3.07 2.77 12.05
N PHE A 177 2.71 3.31 13.20
CA PHE A 177 3.17 4.62 13.68
C PHE A 177 4.69 4.60 13.90
N ASN A 178 5.21 3.56 14.55
CA ASN A 178 6.64 3.38 14.79
C ASN A 178 7.42 3.25 13.48
N ASP A 179 6.89 2.52 12.49
CA ASP A 179 7.47 2.47 11.14
C ASP A 179 7.49 3.86 10.50
N CYS A 180 6.40 4.61 10.61
CA CYS A 180 6.33 5.96 10.06
C CYS A 180 7.33 6.93 10.71
N GLN A 181 7.59 6.81 12.02
CA GLN A 181 8.63 7.59 12.69
C GLN A 181 10.03 7.16 12.24
N THR A 182 10.28 5.85 12.25
CA THR A 182 11.60 5.27 11.95
C THR A 182 12.04 5.59 10.52
N TYR A 183 11.11 5.48 9.58
CA TYR A 183 11.39 5.63 8.15
C TYR A 183 10.85 6.95 7.56
N THR A 184 10.38 7.88 8.40
CA THR A 184 9.84 9.19 8.00
C THR A 184 8.72 9.09 6.94
N LEU A 185 7.78 8.17 7.14
CA LEU A 185 6.71 7.89 6.18
C LEU A 185 5.56 8.90 6.32
N PRO A 186 4.84 9.22 5.22
CA PRO A 186 3.83 10.27 5.21
C PRO A 186 2.47 9.87 5.82
N PHE A 187 2.38 8.73 6.53
CA PHE A 187 1.09 8.17 6.99
C PHE A 187 0.81 8.39 8.49
N THR A 188 1.76 8.95 9.24
CA THR A 188 1.66 9.17 10.71
C THR A 188 0.33 9.78 11.14
N GLU A 189 -0.04 10.93 10.56
CA GLU A 189 -1.25 11.66 10.99
C GLU A 189 -2.55 10.89 10.70
N MET A 190 -2.58 10.12 9.61
CA MET A 190 -3.72 9.29 9.24
C MET A 190 -3.86 8.10 10.20
N ILE A 191 -2.74 7.46 10.54
CA ILE A 191 -2.68 6.34 11.49
C ILE A 191 -3.18 6.78 12.87
N VAL A 192 -2.65 7.90 13.38
CA VAL A 192 -3.08 8.45 14.67
C VAL A 192 -4.56 8.81 14.65
N GLN A 193 -5.06 9.40 13.55
CA GLN A 193 -6.48 9.72 13.42
C GLN A 193 -7.36 8.47 13.39
N ALA A 194 -6.99 7.45 12.62
CA ALA A 194 -7.71 6.18 12.54
C ALA A 194 -7.78 5.47 13.89
N ALA A 195 -6.69 5.44 14.64
CA ALA A 195 -6.67 4.91 16.00
C ALA A 195 -7.56 5.74 16.94
N ALA A 196 -7.45 7.07 16.91
CA ALA A 196 -8.25 7.97 17.76
C ALA A 196 -9.77 7.89 17.51
N ASN A 197 -10.20 7.33 16.38
CA ASN A 197 -11.61 7.12 16.07
C ASN A 197 -12.24 5.93 16.84
N MET A 198 -11.46 5.17 17.61
CA MET A 198 -11.96 4.02 18.37
C MET A 198 -13.01 4.40 19.45
N PRO A 199 -13.83 3.44 19.94
CA PRO A 199 -14.77 3.69 21.03
C PRO A 199 -14.06 3.96 22.38
N PRO A 200 -14.64 4.73 23.30
CA PRO A 200 -14.06 5.00 24.62
C PRO A 200 -13.76 3.76 25.45
N GLU A 201 -14.62 2.75 25.38
CA GLU A 201 -14.47 1.49 26.10
C GLU A 201 -13.22 0.74 25.62
N LEU A 202 -13.04 0.68 24.29
CA LEU A 202 -11.85 0.09 23.69
C LEU A 202 -10.61 0.89 24.06
N PHE A 203 -10.66 2.22 23.94
CA PHE A 203 -9.55 3.10 24.29
C PHE A 203 -9.10 2.90 25.74
N SER A 204 -10.05 2.87 26.69
CA SER A 204 -9.76 2.61 28.10
C SER A 204 -9.08 1.26 28.32
N SER A 205 -9.44 0.23 27.53
CA SER A 205 -8.87 -1.11 27.67
C SER A 205 -7.44 -1.23 27.10
N VAL A 206 -7.08 -0.43 26.10
CA VAL A 206 -5.77 -0.50 25.44
C VAL A 206 -4.79 0.57 25.90
N HIS A 207 -5.27 1.65 26.52
CA HIS A 207 -4.48 2.84 26.84
C HIS A 207 -3.14 2.53 27.52
N ASP A 208 -3.14 1.67 28.53
CA ASP A 208 -1.94 1.38 29.31
C ASP A 208 -0.97 0.42 28.60
N MET A 209 -1.42 -0.26 27.54
CA MET A 209 -0.58 -1.08 26.67
C MET A 209 0.13 -0.27 25.58
N LEU A 210 -0.30 0.98 25.35
CA LEU A 210 0.26 1.80 24.29
C LEU A 210 1.59 2.45 24.71
N GLU A 211 2.52 2.50 23.76
CA GLU A 211 3.79 3.20 23.92
C GLU A 211 3.58 4.71 24.16
N PRO A 212 4.42 5.38 24.97
CA PRO A 212 4.17 6.74 25.43
C PRO A 212 3.92 7.76 24.31
N GLU A 213 4.68 7.71 23.23
CA GLU A 213 4.57 8.66 22.12
C GLU A 213 3.27 8.46 21.33
N PHE A 214 3.01 7.22 20.91
CA PHE A 214 1.78 6.87 20.19
C PHE A 214 0.54 7.15 21.05
N ARG A 215 0.58 6.75 22.33
CA ARG A 215 -0.48 7.04 23.31
C ARG A 215 -0.75 8.52 23.42
N SER A 216 0.29 9.35 23.60
CA SER A 216 0.15 10.80 23.68
C SER A 216 -0.50 11.39 22.43
N ALA A 217 -0.08 10.95 21.24
CA ALA A 217 -0.65 11.40 19.97
C ALA A 217 -2.13 11.01 19.82
N VAL A 218 -2.46 9.75 20.10
CA VAL A 218 -3.84 9.24 20.03
C VAL A 218 -4.73 9.93 21.06
N THR A 219 -4.31 10.05 22.32
CA THR A 219 -5.07 10.72 23.38
C THR A 219 -5.43 12.15 23.01
N LYS A 220 -4.47 12.93 22.46
CA LYS A 220 -4.73 14.31 22.02
C LYS A 220 -5.81 14.38 20.95
N LYS A 221 -5.79 13.48 19.95
CA LYS A 221 -6.82 13.43 18.90
C LYS A 221 -8.15 12.89 19.41
N PHE A 222 -8.11 11.87 20.24
CA PHE A 222 -9.28 11.24 20.85
C PHE A 222 -10.08 12.25 21.69
N ILE A 223 -9.41 13.03 22.55
CA ILE A 223 -10.07 14.09 23.35
C ILE A 223 -10.68 15.16 22.45
N ARG A 224 -9.95 15.63 21.43
CA ARG A 224 -10.43 16.67 20.51
C ARG A 224 -11.73 16.28 19.80
N ARG A 225 -11.92 14.99 19.50
CA ARG A 225 -13.16 14.47 18.90
C ARG A 225 -14.40 14.81 19.74
N PHE A 226 -14.31 14.75 21.06
CA PHE A 226 -15.44 15.02 21.96
C PHE A 226 -15.62 16.50 22.27
N VAL A 227 -14.66 17.34 21.87
CA VAL A 227 -14.71 18.79 22.04
C VAL A 227 -15.31 19.47 20.81
N ASP A 228 -15.28 18.83 19.63
CA ASP A 228 -15.84 19.37 18.38
C ASP A 228 -17.08 18.57 17.88
N PRO A 229 -18.30 19.10 18.07
CA PRO A 229 -19.55 18.45 17.66
C PRO A 229 -19.74 18.31 16.13
N LYS A 230 -18.85 18.87 15.29
CA LYS A 230 -18.88 18.69 13.83
C LYS A 230 -18.25 17.39 13.35
N LEU A 231 -17.42 16.73 14.17
CA LEU A 231 -16.75 15.46 13.84
C LEU A 231 -17.59 14.22 14.15
N GLU A 232 -18.71 14.38 14.86
CA GLU A 232 -19.67 13.29 15.16
C GLU A 232 -20.62 12.99 13.99
N ARG A 233 -20.75 13.91 13.02
CA ARG A 233 -21.67 13.74 11.90
C ARG A 233 -20.96 13.11 10.70
N PRO A 234 -21.52 12.06 10.07
CA PRO A 234 -21.02 11.61 8.78
C PRO A 234 -21.08 12.77 7.78
N PRO A 235 -20.14 12.86 6.84
CA PRO A 235 -20.18 13.90 5.82
C PRO A 235 -21.53 13.85 5.12
N GLU A 236 -22.23 14.97 5.14
CA GLU A 236 -23.51 15.17 4.46
C GLU A 236 -23.32 14.72 3.01
N ARG A 237 -24.09 13.72 2.57
CA ARG A 237 -24.11 13.36 1.15
C ARG A 237 -24.49 14.62 0.41
N ALA A 238 -23.54 15.17 -0.35
CA ALA A 238 -23.82 16.23 -1.31
C ALA A 238 -24.94 15.70 -2.20
N GLN A 239 -26.14 16.27 -2.04
CA GLN A 239 -27.21 16.10 -3.00
C GLN A 239 -26.69 16.72 -4.29
N MET A 240 -26.29 15.89 -5.25
CA MET A 240 -26.00 16.35 -6.58
C MET A 240 -27.32 16.80 -7.22
N PRO A 241 -27.38 18.00 -7.82
CA PRO A 241 -28.47 18.39 -8.71
C PRO A 241 -28.50 17.53 -9.99
#